data_AF-A0A2I2KRX2-F1
#
_entry.id   AF-A0A2I2KRX2-F1
#
_cell.length_a   1.000
_cell.length_b   1.000
_cell.length_c   1.000
_cell.angle_alpha   90.00
_cell.angle_beta   90.00
_cell.angle_gamma   90.00
#
_symmetry.space_group_name_H-M   'P 1'
#
loop_
_entity.id
_entity.type
_entity.pdbx_description
1 polymer ?
#
loop_
_entity_poly.entity_id
_entity_poly.type
_entity_poly.pdbx_seq_one_letter_code
_entity_poly.pdbx_strand_id
1 'polypeptide(L)'
;MENLVDRPDTAIPAPTAPGGTLADVPLADGAPTLSTIAEGRQLIDDIDGQLRALLATRRDLSRQIQALRGIEGGPRIEHARENEIIAAWAEELGPRGVEIAMAVLTMCRGAASQP
;
A
#
# COMPACT_ATOMS: atom_id res chain seq x y z
N MET A 1 -41.71 -0.71 -35.80
CA MET A 1 -42.63 -1.04 -34.70
C MET A 1 -41.88 -2.08 -33.88
N GLU A 2 -40.90 -1.61 -33.11
CA GLU A 2 -41.03 -1.28 -31.67
C GLU A 2 -40.87 -2.54 -30.83
N ASN A 3 -40.23 -2.56 -29.67
CA ASN A 3 -39.14 -1.83 -29.02
C ASN A 3 -38.88 -2.66 -27.74
N LEU A 4 -37.86 -2.28 -26.97
CA LEU A 4 -37.76 -2.54 -25.52
C LEU A 4 -37.29 -3.96 -25.14
N VAL A 5 -35.99 -4.22 -25.02
CA VAL A 5 -35.13 -3.83 -23.88
C VAL A 5 -35.76 -4.18 -22.55
N ASP A 6 -35.49 -5.40 -22.07
CA ASP A 6 -35.42 -5.67 -20.64
C ASP A 6 -34.53 -6.91 -20.40
N ARG A 7 -33.20 -6.69 -20.39
CA ARG A 7 -32.29 -7.60 -19.70
C ARG A 7 -32.19 -7.05 -18.28
N PRO A 8 -32.49 -7.84 -17.23
CA PRO A 8 -32.27 -7.38 -15.88
C PRO A 8 -30.78 -7.05 -15.72
N ASP A 9 -30.53 -5.81 -15.35
CA ASP A 9 -29.23 -5.29 -14.95
C ASP A 9 -28.77 -6.07 -13.71
N THR A 10 -27.99 -7.13 -13.92
CA THR A 10 -27.26 -7.79 -12.83
C THR A 10 -26.17 -6.84 -12.38
N ALA A 11 -26.52 -5.95 -11.46
CA ALA A 11 -25.59 -5.14 -10.71
C ALA A 11 -24.47 -6.04 -10.19
N ILE A 12 -23.25 -5.80 -10.66
CA ILE A 12 -22.05 -6.41 -10.09
C ILE A 12 -21.99 -5.88 -8.65
N PRO A 13 -22.04 -6.74 -7.61
CA PRO A 13 -21.90 -6.26 -6.25
C PRO A 13 -20.53 -5.60 -6.12
N ALA A 14 -20.53 -4.34 -5.66
CA ALA A 14 -19.31 -3.65 -5.29
C ALA A 14 -18.53 -4.52 -4.29
N PRO A 15 -17.20 -4.67 -4.43
CA PRO A 15 -16.42 -5.37 -3.43
C PRO A 15 -16.59 -4.62 -2.11
N THR A 16 -17.29 -5.26 -1.17
CA THR A 16 -17.34 -4.80 0.21
C THR A 16 -15.94 -5.01 0.75
N ALA A 17 -15.12 -3.96 0.70
CA ALA A 17 -13.81 -3.97 1.30
C ALA A 17 -14.01 -4.28 2.79
N PRO A 18 -13.40 -5.35 3.33
CA PRO A 18 -13.29 -5.46 4.78
C PRO A 18 -12.45 -4.26 5.21
N GLY A 19 -13.09 -3.29 5.88
CA GLY A 19 -12.43 -2.32 6.73
C GLY A 19 -11.80 -3.04 7.91
N GLY A 20 -10.78 -3.85 7.62
CA GLY A 20 -9.85 -4.35 8.61
C GLY A 20 -9.01 -3.15 9.02
N THR A 21 -9.44 -2.48 10.08
CA THR A 21 -8.62 -1.50 10.78
C THR A 21 -7.29 -2.18 11.12
N LEU A 22 -6.20 -1.77 10.45
CA LEU A 22 -4.83 -2.19 10.76
C LEU A 22 -4.35 -1.65 12.13
N ALA A 23 -5.24 -1.05 12.93
CA ALA A 23 -4.90 -0.39 14.19
C ALA A 23 -4.72 -1.35 15.38
N ASP A 24 -4.57 -2.64 15.14
CA ASP A 24 -4.22 -3.61 16.19
C ASP A 24 -2.85 -4.25 15.96
N VAL A 25 -1.92 -3.51 15.34
CA VAL A 25 -0.51 -3.76 15.58
C VAL A 25 -0.16 -2.99 16.86
N PRO A 26 0.07 -3.66 17.99
CA PRO A 26 0.47 -2.98 19.21
C PRO A 26 1.88 -2.45 19.00
N LEU A 27 2.00 -1.22 18.48
CA LEU A 27 3.17 -0.40 18.80
C LEU A 27 3.00 0.01 20.25
N ALA A 28 3.44 -0.86 21.16
CA ALA A 28 3.57 -0.54 22.56
C ALA A 28 4.33 0.80 22.71
N ASP A 29 3.89 1.64 23.64
CA ASP A 29 4.55 2.88 24.03
C ASP A 29 5.97 2.55 24.56
N GLY A 30 6.95 2.54 23.65
CA GLY A 30 8.36 2.25 23.91
C GLY A 30 8.87 0.95 23.30
N ALA A 31 10.07 1.01 22.71
CA ALA A 31 10.76 -0.18 22.21
C ALA A 31 11.01 -1.17 23.37
N PRO A 32 10.88 -2.50 23.12
CA PRO A 32 11.12 -3.49 24.15
C PRO A 32 12.55 -3.40 24.70
N THR A 33 12.70 -3.52 26.01
CA THR A 33 14.03 -3.61 26.64
C THR A 33 14.61 -4.99 26.40
N LEU A 34 15.81 -5.04 25.85
CA LEU A 34 16.50 -6.28 25.48
C LEU A 34 17.42 -6.76 26.61
N SER A 35 17.41 -8.06 26.88
CA SER A 35 18.32 -8.71 27.83
C SER A 35 19.57 -9.28 27.16
N THR A 36 19.51 -9.59 25.86
CA THR A 36 20.66 -10.11 25.09
C THR A 36 20.71 -9.63 23.63
N ILE A 37 21.88 -9.72 22.99
CA ILE A 37 22.05 -9.45 21.54
C ILE A 37 21.23 -10.44 20.70
N ALA A 38 21.15 -11.70 21.11
CA ALA A 38 20.41 -12.73 20.38
C ALA A 38 18.91 -12.43 20.36
N GLU A 39 18.35 -12.02 21.51
CA GLU A 39 16.97 -11.55 21.62
C GLU A 39 16.71 -10.33 20.74
N GLY A 40 17.60 -9.33 20.78
CA GLY A 40 17.49 -8.15 19.92
C GLY A 40 17.44 -8.47 18.43
N ARG A 41 18.28 -9.42 17.96
CA ARG A 41 18.28 -9.86 16.57
C ARG A 41 16.99 -10.60 16.19
N GLN A 42 16.48 -11.45 17.07
CA GLN A 42 15.22 -12.14 16.82
C GLN A 42 14.06 -11.14 16.67
N LEU A 43 13.99 -10.10 17.51
CA LEU A 43 12.96 -9.07 17.39
C LEU A 43 13.08 -8.27 16.10
N ILE A 44 14.31 -7.97 15.65
CA ILE A 44 14.52 -7.32 14.35
C ILE A 44 14.02 -8.23 13.21
N ASP A 45 14.35 -9.52 13.25
CA ASP A 45 13.91 -10.49 12.23
C ASP A 45 12.39 -10.60 12.16
N ASP A 46 11.71 -10.57 13.32
CA ASP A 46 10.26 -10.58 13.44
C ASP A 46 9.62 -9.30 12.89
N ILE A 47 10.20 -8.13 13.21
CA ILE A 47 9.78 -6.83 12.66
C ILE A 47 9.96 -6.82 11.14
N ASP A 48 11.09 -7.28 10.63
CA ASP A 48 11.36 -7.35 9.21
C ASP A 48 10.42 -8.31 8.49
N GLY A 49 10.01 -9.40 9.16
CA GLY A 49 8.96 -10.30 8.70
C GLY A 49 7.63 -9.57 8.50
N GLN A 50 7.22 -8.77 9.48
CA GLN A 50 6.01 -7.96 9.42
C GLN A 50 6.08 -6.87 8.35
N LEU A 51 7.22 -6.16 8.25
CA LEU A 51 7.45 -5.15 7.22
C LEU A 51 7.35 -5.76 5.82
N ARG A 52 7.96 -6.93 5.58
CA ARG A 52 7.85 -7.64 4.29
C ARG A 52 6.41 -8.01 3.95
N ALA A 53 5.64 -8.50 4.92
CA ALA A 53 4.23 -8.85 4.73
C ALA A 53 3.36 -7.61 4.41
N LEU A 54 3.58 -6.51 5.12
CA LEU A 54 2.89 -5.24 4.88
C LEU A 54 3.22 -4.67 3.49
N LEU A 55 4.50 -4.69 3.10
CA LEU A 55 4.94 -4.22 1.78
C LEU A 55 4.38 -5.07 0.63
N ALA A 56 4.31 -6.39 0.79
CA ALA A 56 3.66 -7.28 -0.18
C ALA A 56 2.17 -6.95 -0.33
N THR A 57 1.46 -6.79 0.78
CA THR A 57 0.05 -6.40 0.81
C THR A 57 -0.17 -5.04 0.13
N ARG A 58 0.66 -4.05 0.45
CA ARG A 58 0.62 -2.71 -0.18
C ARG A 58 0.84 -2.77 -1.69
N ARG A 59 1.75 -3.62 -2.16
CA ARG A 59 1.98 -3.85 -3.60
C ARG A 59 0.73 -4.40 -4.29
N ASP A 60 0.10 -5.40 -3.69
CA ASP A 60 -1.07 -6.05 -4.28
C ASP A 60 -2.28 -5.09 -4.31
N LEU A 61 -2.47 -4.27 -3.27
CA LEU A 61 -3.44 -3.18 -3.28
C LEU A 61 -3.12 -2.12 -4.35
N SER A 62 -1.86 -1.73 -4.50
CA SER A 62 -1.44 -0.76 -5.52
C SER A 62 -1.75 -1.27 -6.94
N ARG A 63 -1.55 -2.57 -7.20
CA ARG A 63 -1.90 -3.20 -8.48
C ARG A 63 -3.41 -3.19 -8.73
N GLN A 64 -4.22 -3.48 -7.71
CA GLN A 64 -5.68 -3.42 -7.82
C GLN A 64 -6.16 -2.00 -8.16
N ILE A 65 -5.63 -0.98 -7.48
CA ILE A 65 -5.93 0.43 -7.76
C ILE A 65 -5.54 0.79 -9.20
N GLN A 66 -4.36 0.37 -9.66
CA GLN A 66 -3.92 0.63 -11.04
C GLN A 66 -4.81 -0.06 -12.08
N ALA A 67 -5.28 -1.29 -11.81
CA ALA A 67 -6.21 -1.99 -12.69
C ALA A 67 -7.55 -1.24 -12.79
N LEU A 68 -8.09 -0.77 -11.67
CA LEU A 68 -9.32 0.03 -11.63
C LEU A 68 -9.17 1.33 -12.42
N ARG A 69 -8.05 2.05 -12.26
CA ARG A 69 -7.78 3.26 -13.06
C ARG A 69 -7.68 2.98 -14.55
N GLY A 70 -7.09 1.85 -14.92
CA GLY A 70 -7.02 1.41 -16.31
C GLY A 70 -8.42 1.20 -16.91
N ILE A 71 -9.36 0.66 -16.13
CA ILE A 71 -10.76 0.49 -16.53
C ILE A 71 -11.46 1.86 -16.66
N GLU A 72 -11.18 2.80 -15.77
CA GLU A 72 -11.74 4.16 -15.76
C GLU A 72 -11.09 5.11 -16.78
N GLY A 73 -10.06 4.65 -17.52
CA GLY A 73 -9.32 5.48 -18.47
C GLY A 73 -8.41 6.53 -17.81
N GLY A 74 -8.13 6.38 -16.52
CA GLY A 74 -7.28 7.27 -15.74
C GLY A 74 -5.77 7.04 -16.01
N PRO A 75 -4.92 8.00 -15.61
CA PRO A 75 -3.48 7.85 -15.77
C PRO A 75 -2.95 6.73 -14.86
N ARG A 76 -1.93 6.01 -15.34
CA ARG A 76 -1.25 4.94 -14.58
C ARG A 76 -0.61 5.46 -13.29
N ILE A 77 -0.16 6.72 -13.27
CA ILE A 77 0.53 7.37 -12.16
C ILE A 77 -0.21 8.69 -11.85
N GLU A 78 -0.46 8.94 -10.56
CA GLU A 78 -1.00 10.21 -10.07
C GLU A 78 0.04 10.91 -9.20
N HIS A 79 0.73 11.90 -9.77
CA HIS A 79 1.85 12.57 -9.11
C HIS A 79 1.46 13.29 -7.82
N ALA A 80 0.25 13.87 -7.75
CA ALA A 80 -0.23 14.52 -6.53
C ALA A 80 -0.27 13.53 -5.36
N ARG A 81 -0.88 12.36 -5.58
CA ARG A 81 -0.94 11.30 -4.58
C ARG A 81 0.42 10.74 -4.18
N GLU A 82 1.35 10.63 -5.13
CA GLU A 82 2.71 10.18 -4.81
C GLU A 82 3.47 11.19 -3.96
N ASN A 83 3.31 12.49 -4.24
CA ASN A 83 3.91 13.55 -3.44
C ASN A 83 3.36 13.55 -2.00
N GLU A 84 2.06 13.30 -1.81
CA GLU A 84 1.48 13.14 -0.46
C GLU A 84 2.12 11.98 0.31
N ILE A 85 2.32 10.84 -0.35
CA ILE A 85 2.98 9.68 0.26
C ILE A 85 4.43 10.01 0.63
N ILE A 86 5.17 10.65 -0.26
CA ILE A 86 6.57 11.04 0.00
C ILE A 86 6.64 12.02 1.18
N ALA A 87 5.74 13.01 1.22
CA ALA A 87 5.69 14.00 2.29
C ALA A 87 5.41 13.34 3.65
N ALA A 88 4.44 12.43 3.73
CA ALA A 88 4.13 11.72 4.97
C ALA A 88 5.34 10.93 5.50
N TRP A 89 6.04 10.20 4.64
CA TRP A 89 7.25 9.47 5.04
C TRP A 89 8.39 10.41 5.44
N ALA A 90 8.53 11.55 4.76
CA ALA A 90 9.55 12.55 5.08
C ALA A 90 9.28 13.23 6.43
N GLU A 91 8.02 13.46 6.78
CA GLU A 91 7.62 14.02 8.07
C GLU A 91 7.96 13.06 9.23
N GLU A 92 7.69 11.77 9.06
CA GLU A 92 7.92 10.77 10.10
C GLU A 92 9.40 10.33 10.22
N LEU A 93 10.10 10.17 9.10
CA LEU A 93 11.43 9.54 9.04
C LEU A 93 12.54 10.51 8.58
N GLY A 94 12.22 11.78 8.36
CA GLY A 94 13.17 12.80 7.89
C GLY A 94 13.69 12.52 6.48
N PRO A 95 14.93 12.92 6.14
CA PRO A 95 15.48 12.79 4.79
C PRO A 95 15.55 11.36 4.25
N ARG A 96 15.72 10.36 5.13
CA ARG A 96 15.70 8.94 4.73
C ARG A 96 14.30 8.45 4.39
N GLY A 97 13.25 9.10 4.95
CA GLY A 97 11.86 8.81 4.63
C GLY A 97 11.53 8.98 3.16
N VAL A 98 12.05 10.03 2.52
CA VAL A 98 11.89 10.27 1.07
C VAL A 98 12.45 9.09 0.27
N GLU A 99 13.64 8.61 0.61
CA GLU A 99 14.30 7.50 -0.10
C GLU A 99 13.51 6.20 0.04
N ILE A 100 12.99 5.91 1.24
CA ILE A 100 12.19 4.71 1.47
C ILE A 100 10.85 4.81 0.74
N ALA A 101 10.17 5.96 0.78
CA ALA A 101 8.92 6.18 0.05
C ALA A 101 9.11 5.95 -1.46
N MET A 102 10.20 6.46 -2.03
CA MET A 102 10.53 6.26 -3.44
C MET A 102 10.81 4.79 -3.77
N ALA A 103 11.53 4.07 -2.91
CA ALA A 103 11.77 2.64 -3.08
C ALA A 103 10.45 1.84 -3.05
N VAL A 104 9.56 2.14 -2.10
CA VAL A 104 8.25 1.49 -1.97
C VAL A 104 7.35 1.80 -3.17
N LEU A 105 7.28 3.05 -3.62
CA LEU A 105 6.52 3.44 -4.82
C LEU A 105 7.02 2.70 -6.06
N THR A 106 8.35 2.66 -6.25
CA THR A 106 9.00 1.95 -7.37
C THR A 106 8.71 0.45 -7.34
N MET A 107 8.81 -0.19 -6.17
CA MET A 107 8.44 -1.60 -6.00
C MET A 107 6.98 -1.87 -6.37
N CYS A 108 6.06 -0.95 -6.03
CA CYS A 108 4.63 -1.15 -6.23
C CYS A 108 4.16 -0.98 -7.68
N ARG A 109 4.65 0.04 -8.38
CA ARG A 109 4.22 0.37 -9.75
C ARG A 109 5.11 -0.19 -10.86
N GLY A 110 6.28 -0.72 -10.47
CA GLY A 110 7.41 -0.97 -11.36
C GLY A 110 8.26 0.29 -11.55
N ALA A 111 9.44 0.15 -12.15
CA ALA A 111 10.15 1.33 -12.62
C ALA A 111 9.23 2.09 -13.57
N ALA A 112 9.11 3.42 -13.40
CA ALA A 112 8.81 4.25 -14.56
C ALA A 112 9.89 3.86 -15.57
N SER A 113 9.51 3.33 -16.73
CA SER A 113 10.49 3.19 -17.82
C SER A 113 11.16 4.55 -17.91
N GLN A 114 12.44 4.62 -17.54
CA GLN A 114 13.21 5.84 -17.79
C GLN A 114 13.11 6.09 -19.31
N PRO A 115 12.92 7.35 -19.74
CA PRO A 115 13.04 7.67 -21.15
C PRO A 115 14.41 7.28 -21.69
#